data_AF-A0A7S4JX34-F1
#
_entry.id   AF-A0A7S4JX34-F1
#
_cell.length_a   1.000
_cell.length_b   1.000
_cell.length_c   1.000
_cell.angle_alpha   90.00
_cell.angle_beta   90.00
_cell.angle_gamma   90.00
#
_symmetry.space_group_name_H-M   'P 1'
#
loop_
_entity.id
_entity.type
_entity.pdbx_description
1 polymer ?
#
loop_
_entity_poly.entity_id
_entity_poly.type
_entity_poly.pdbx_seq_one_letter_code
_entity_poly.pdbx_strand_id
1 'polypeptide(L)'
;EWIYDGTNLEELRERVSKEEAKIFNFDVRTIHWEMYLKFWVWGMMYWIMKDTYDPPDNDRQAVMFMGDGRFLSDTKFAYRTELASEIEGVSRRDTKTLVLVSQRVQEAIKAEAARTGKPVEEVSKRAQEILTQMSGDLRMPIMRTEAWFWRKIYRNFYNQILVDETGLQKVKDISRKYPIIVIPTHRSYVDFLLITYLFFHYYIPLPQIAAGDDFLNLKVINWIFRHSGAFFMRRGFGNDDLYRSIFSEYVQ
;
A
#
# COMPACT_ATOMS: atom_id res chain seq x y z
N GLU A 1 23.37 8.78 32.65
CA GLU A 1 23.01 8.00 31.45
C GLU A 1 23.21 6.52 31.76
N TRP A 2 22.35 5.65 31.26
CA TRP A 2 22.59 4.20 31.34
C TRP A 2 23.60 3.83 30.25
N ILE A 3 24.83 3.55 30.65
CA ILE A 3 25.88 3.09 29.74
C ILE A 3 25.79 1.56 29.73
N TYR A 4 25.24 1.01 28.64
CA TYR A 4 25.27 -0.43 28.41
C TYR A 4 26.66 -0.80 27.89
N ASP A 5 27.43 -1.51 28.71
CA ASP A 5 28.71 -2.10 28.33
C ASP A 5 28.62 -3.63 28.38
N GLY A 6 29.11 -4.27 27.32
CA GLY A 6 29.04 -5.73 27.11
C GLY A 6 30.19 -6.51 27.75
N THR A 7 31.19 -5.84 28.32
CA THR A 7 32.36 -6.47 28.98
C THR A 7 31.98 -7.45 30.10
N ASN A 8 30.94 -7.13 30.87
CA ASN A 8 30.44 -8.01 31.94
C ASN A 8 29.85 -9.34 31.44
N LEU A 9 29.41 -9.42 30.17
CA LEU A 9 28.89 -10.66 29.58
C LEU A 9 30.01 -11.66 29.28
N GLU A 10 31.21 -11.18 28.96
CA GLU A 10 32.37 -12.05 28.72
C GLU A 10 32.84 -12.70 30.03
N GLU A 11 32.96 -11.92 31.10
CA GLU A 11 33.29 -12.44 32.44
C GLU A 11 32.24 -13.44 32.96
N LEU A 12 30.96 -13.18 32.69
CA LEU A 12 29.89 -14.10 33.06
C LEU A 12 30.02 -15.42 32.30
N ARG A 13 30.38 -15.37 31.02
CA ARG A 13 30.50 -16.56 30.15
C ARG A 13 31.58 -17.53 30.64
N GLU A 14 32.63 -17.04 31.29
CA GLU A 14 33.68 -17.87 31.88
C GLU A 14 33.28 -18.51 33.22
N ARG A 15 32.30 -17.92 33.91
CA ARG A 15 31.84 -18.34 35.25
C ARG A 15 30.60 -19.23 35.21
N VAL A 16 29.91 -19.30 34.08
CA VAL A 16 28.67 -20.07 33.89
C VAL A 16 29.00 -21.55 33.63
N SER A 17 28.23 -22.45 34.23
CA SER A 17 28.42 -23.90 34.05
C SER A 17 28.20 -24.33 32.59
N LYS A 18 28.77 -25.47 32.17
CA LYS A 18 28.59 -25.96 30.78
C LYS A 18 27.13 -26.22 30.39
N GLU A 19 26.27 -26.45 31.38
CA GLU A 19 24.83 -26.68 31.19
C GLU A 19 24.08 -25.36 31.00
N GLU A 20 24.32 -24.38 31.86
CA GLU A 20 23.76 -23.03 31.73
C GLU A 20 24.31 -22.30 30.50
N ALA A 21 25.56 -22.57 30.12
CA ALA A 21 26.17 -22.01 28.92
C ALA A 21 25.44 -22.47 27.65
N LYS A 22 24.76 -23.63 27.65
CA LYS A 22 23.90 -24.05 26.52
C LYS A 22 22.59 -23.27 26.45
N ILE A 23 22.11 -22.78 27.59
CA ILE A 23 20.89 -21.95 27.67
C ILE A 23 21.20 -20.51 27.23
N PHE A 24 22.37 -19.98 27.65
CA PHE A 24 22.79 -18.61 27.34
C PHE A 24 23.47 -18.45 25.99
N ASN A 25 24.18 -19.47 25.47
CA ASN A 25 24.74 -19.41 24.12
C ASN A 25 23.66 -19.68 23.08
N PHE A 26 23.02 -18.60 22.66
CA PHE A 26 22.13 -18.59 21.52
C PHE A 26 22.94 -18.70 20.22
N ASP A 27 23.05 -19.92 19.67
CA ASP A 27 23.65 -20.11 18.35
C ASP A 27 22.66 -19.70 17.26
N VAL A 28 22.89 -18.52 16.68
CA VAL A 28 22.07 -17.96 15.61
C VAL A 28 21.99 -18.85 14.36
N ARG A 29 22.89 -19.84 14.21
CA ARG A 29 22.89 -20.79 13.09
C ARG A 29 21.93 -21.96 13.28
N THR A 30 21.50 -22.25 14.50
CA THR A 30 20.57 -23.34 14.79
C THR A 30 19.10 -22.90 14.73
N ILE A 31 18.86 -21.59 14.56
CA ILE A 31 17.51 -21.05 14.39
C ILE A 31 16.95 -21.51 13.05
N HIS A 32 15.76 -22.10 13.08
CA HIS A 32 14.92 -22.23 11.89
C HIS A 32 14.40 -20.85 11.50
N TRP A 33 15.23 -20.07 10.81
CA TRP A 33 14.98 -18.66 10.49
C TRP A 33 13.64 -18.41 9.81
N GLU A 34 13.22 -19.31 8.93
CA GLU A 34 11.91 -19.23 8.29
C GLU A 34 10.77 -19.30 9.31
N MET A 35 10.83 -20.24 10.25
CA MET A 35 9.83 -20.40 11.30
C MET A 35 9.88 -19.24 12.28
N TYR A 36 11.08 -18.82 12.69
CA TYR A 36 11.28 -17.65 13.55
C TYR A 36 10.64 -16.40 12.96
N LEU A 37 10.90 -16.12 11.67
CA LEU A 37 10.31 -14.96 11.00
C LEU A 37 8.78 -15.08 10.87
N LYS A 38 8.24 -16.28 10.58
CA LYS A 38 6.79 -16.51 10.54
C LYS A 38 6.12 -16.23 11.89
N PHE A 39 6.69 -16.76 12.99
CA PHE A 39 6.17 -16.51 14.34
C PHE A 39 6.41 -15.08 14.83
N TRP A 40 7.51 -14.45 14.43
CA TRP A 40 7.79 -13.05 14.75
C TRP A 40 6.80 -12.10 14.07
N VAL A 41 6.53 -12.32 12.78
CA VAL A 41 5.49 -11.57 12.03
C VAL A 41 4.11 -11.82 12.63
N TRP A 42 3.76 -13.09 12.90
CA TRP A 42 2.50 -13.42 13.58
C TRP A 42 2.39 -12.71 14.93
N GLY A 43 3.46 -12.69 15.73
CA GLY A 43 3.51 -11.99 17.01
C GLY A 43 3.30 -10.49 16.87
N MET A 44 3.87 -9.85 15.84
CA MET A 44 3.58 -8.44 15.55
C MET A 44 2.11 -8.23 15.16
N MET A 45 1.55 -9.09 14.31
CA MET A 45 0.14 -9.00 13.90
C MET A 45 -0.80 -9.16 15.10
N TYR A 46 -0.54 -10.15 15.96
CA TYR A 46 -1.38 -10.46 17.11
C TYR A 46 -1.23 -9.43 18.25
N TRP A 47 0.01 -9.12 18.64
CA TRP A 47 0.26 -8.30 19.83
C TRP A 47 0.26 -6.80 19.55
N ILE A 48 0.79 -6.38 18.40
CA ILE A 48 0.89 -4.95 18.03
C ILE A 48 -0.36 -4.54 17.25
N MET A 49 -0.73 -5.28 16.20
CA MET A 49 -1.87 -4.92 15.35
C MET A 49 -3.22 -5.41 15.89
N LYS A 50 -3.24 -6.25 16.94
CA LYS A 50 -4.45 -6.81 17.58
C LYS A 50 -5.33 -7.63 16.63
N ASP A 51 -4.74 -8.23 15.61
CA ASP A 51 -5.45 -9.13 14.70
C ASP A 51 -5.66 -10.52 15.32
N THR A 52 -6.83 -11.12 15.09
CA THR A 52 -7.14 -12.48 15.52
C THR A 52 -6.82 -13.48 14.40
N TYR A 53 -5.56 -13.91 14.30
CA TYR A 53 -5.12 -14.98 13.39
C TYR A 53 -4.64 -16.22 14.16
N ASP A 54 -4.99 -17.40 13.65
CA ASP A 54 -4.43 -18.66 14.11
C ASP A 54 -2.91 -18.69 13.88
N PRO A 55 -2.14 -19.37 14.75
CA PRO A 55 -0.71 -19.58 14.53
C PRO A 55 -0.47 -20.38 13.24
N PRO A 56 0.69 -20.19 12.58
CA PRO A 56 1.01 -20.89 11.35
C PRO A 56 1.06 -22.42 11.56
N ASP A 57 0.22 -23.17 10.83
CA ASP A 57 0.15 -24.65 10.80
C ASP A 57 0.38 -25.19 9.37
N ASN A 58 0.91 -26.41 9.24
CA ASN A 58 1.46 -26.98 8.01
C ASN A 58 0.40 -27.57 7.04
N ASP A 59 -0.85 -27.78 7.45
CA ASP A 59 -1.78 -28.70 6.76
C ASP A 59 -3.02 -28.06 6.07
N ARG A 60 -2.91 -26.85 5.52
CA ARG A 60 -4.05 -26.22 4.81
C ARG A 60 -3.97 -26.39 3.27
N GLN A 61 -4.98 -27.07 2.70
CA GLN A 61 -5.12 -27.40 1.28
C GLN A 61 -5.36 -26.16 0.39
N ALA A 62 -4.70 -26.16 -0.77
CA ALA A 62 -4.38 -25.01 -1.63
C ALA A 62 -5.46 -24.53 -2.61
N VAL A 63 -5.42 -23.23 -2.95
CA VAL A 63 -6.17 -22.52 -4.01
C VAL A 63 -5.44 -21.20 -4.30
N MET A 64 -5.28 -20.88 -5.60
CA MET A 64 -4.20 -20.10 -6.22
C MET A 64 -2.82 -20.77 -6.14
N PHE A 65 -2.56 -21.67 -7.10
CA PHE A 65 -1.19 -22.12 -7.40
C PHE A 65 -0.38 -20.91 -7.89
N MET A 66 0.35 -20.29 -6.97
CA MET A 66 1.46 -19.41 -7.32
C MET A 66 2.55 -20.29 -7.95
N GLY A 67 2.43 -20.49 -9.27
CA GLY A 67 3.11 -21.55 -10.05
C GLY A 67 4.62 -21.71 -9.85
N ASP A 68 5.13 -22.81 -10.43
CA ASP A 68 6.50 -23.35 -10.36
C ASP A 68 7.55 -22.27 -10.09
N GLY A 69 8.38 -22.46 -9.04
CA GLY A 69 9.39 -21.54 -8.52
C GLY A 69 10.49 -21.05 -9.48
N ARG A 70 10.27 -21.11 -10.79
CA ARG A 70 11.10 -20.52 -11.84
C ARG A 70 10.98 -18.99 -11.81
N PHE A 71 12.09 -18.33 -11.52
CA PHE A 71 12.25 -16.87 -11.41
C PHE A 71 11.66 -16.07 -12.59
N LEU A 72 11.70 -16.62 -13.82
CA LEU A 72 11.21 -15.99 -15.05
C LEU A 72 9.70 -16.16 -15.31
N SER A 73 9.00 -17.03 -14.57
CA SER A 73 7.54 -17.14 -14.65
C SER A 73 6.85 -15.88 -14.10
N ASP A 74 7.46 -15.27 -13.08
CA ASP A 74 6.97 -14.06 -12.42
C ASP A 74 7.07 -12.82 -13.30
N THR A 75 8.14 -12.71 -14.09
CA THR A 75 8.30 -11.61 -15.05
C THR A 75 7.36 -11.79 -16.24
N LYS A 76 7.18 -13.01 -16.73
CA LYS A 76 6.19 -13.31 -17.77
C LYS A 76 4.77 -12.97 -17.32
N PHE A 77 4.42 -13.24 -16.06
CA PHE A 77 3.15 -12.83 -15.47
C PHE A 77 2.95 -11.31 -15.52
N ALA A 78 3.88 -10.53 -14.97
CA ALA A 78 3.74 -9.08 -14.86
C ALA A 78 3.67 -8.36 -16.23
N TYR A 79 4.35 -8.90 -17.25
CA TYR A 79 4.44 -8.25 -18.57
C TYR A 79 3.46 -8.79 -19.61
N ARG A 80 2.79 -9.93 -19.35
CA ARG A 80 1.70 -10.46 -20.19
C ARG A 80 0.36 -9.78 -19.91
N THR A 81 0.24 -9.06 -18.80
CA THR A 81 -1.00 -8.37 -18.43
C THR A 81 -1.28 -7.18 -19.37
N GLU A 82 -2.09 -7.41 -20.41
CA GLU A 82 -2.76 -6.37 -21.18
C GLU A 82 -3.95 -5.88 -20.37
N LEU A 83 -3.74 -4.87 -19.51
CA LEU A 83 -4.81 -4.30 -18.72
C LEU A 83 -5.96 -3.92 -19.66
N ALA A 84 -7.19 -4.35 -19.36
CA ALA A 84 -8.36 -3.85 -20.05
C ALA A 84 -8.26 -2.33 -20.03
N SER A 85 -8.37 -1.72 -21.22
CA SER A 85 -8.23 -0.27 -21.46
C SER A 85 -8.72 0.51 -20.25
N GLU A 86 -7.90 1.46 -19.78
CA GLU A 86 -8.37 2.53 -18.90
C GLU A 86 -9.76 2.93 -19.43
N ILE A 87 -10.78 2.89 -18.57
CA ILE A 87 -12.15 3.25 -18.94
C ILE A 87 -12.04 4.50 -19.82
N GLU A 88 -12.47 4.41 -21.08
CA GLU A 88 -12.40 5.52 -22.04
C GLU A 88 -12.96 6.76 -21.35
N GLY A 89 -12.11 7.75 -21.08
CA GLY A 89 -12.56 8.87 -20.27
C GLY A 89 -11.49 9.92 -20.05
N VAL A 90 -10.51 9.67 -19.18
CA VAL A 90 -9.56 10.72 -18.76
C VAL A 90 -8.23 10.08 -18.33
N SER A 91 -7.13 10.44 -18.98
CA SER A 91 -5.78 10.09 -18.50
C SER A 91 -5.53 10.82 -17.18
N ARG A 92 -4.89 10.16 -16.21
CA ARG A 92 -4.67 10.70 -14.85
C ARG A 92 -3.88 12.03 -14.84
N ARG A 93 -3.05 12.26 -15.85
CA ARG A 93 -2.35 13.55 -16.03
C ARG A 93 -3.33 14.66 -16.41
N ASP A 94 -4.34 14.33 -17.19
CA ASP A 94 -5.39 15.24 -17.59
C ASP A 94 -6.26 15.57 -16.36
N THR A 95 -6.51 14.61 -15.46
CA THR A 95 -7.27 14.86 -14.22
C THR A 95 -6.68 16.00 -13.38
N LYS A 96 -5.35 16.06 -13.20
CA LYS A 96 -4.75 17.15 -12.40
C LYS A 96 -4.97 18.52 -13.04
N THR A 97 -4.78 18.59 -14.36
CA THR A 97 -4.99 19.83 -15.12
C THR A 97 -6.47 20.23 -15.10
N LEU A 98 -7.37 19.28 -15.32
CA LEU A 98 -8.83 19.46 -15.30
C LEU A 98 -9.33 20.01 -13.95
N VAL A 99 -8.84 19.44 -12.84
CA VAL A 99 -9.18 19.92 -11.49
C VAL A 99 -8.72 21.36 -11.29
N LEU A 100 -7.50 21.71 -11.71
CA LEU A 100 -6.98 23.07 -11.57
C LEU A 100 -7.77 24.09 -12.39
N VAL A 101 -8.19 23.75 -13.61
CA VAL A 101 -8.94 24.67 -14.49
C VAL A 101 -10.44 24.69 -14.19
N SER A 102 -10.94 23.78 -13.33
CA SER A 102 -12.36 23.72 -12.97
C SER A 102 -12.85 25.05 -12.39
N GLN A 103 -14.09 25.41 -12.73
CA GLN A 103 -14.70 26.65 -12.25
C GLN A 103 -14.71 26.70 -10.72
N ARG A 104 -15.04 25.59 -10.07
CA ARG A 104 -15.11 25.47 -8.61
C ARG A 104 -13.77 25.78 -7.94
N VAL A 105 -12.66 25.22 -8.47
CA VAL A 105 -11.33 25.47 -7.92
C VAL A 105 -10.87 26.89 -8.22
N GLN A 106 -11.17 27.42 -9.41
CA GLN A 106 -10.84 28.80 -9.77
C GLN A 106 -11.59 29.83 -8.89
N GLU A 107 -12.85 29.59 -8.57
CA GLU A 107 -13.62 30.41 -7.64
C GLU A 107 -13.06 30.33 -6.21
N ALA A 108 -12.70 29.14 -5.75
CA ALA A 108 -12.07 28.94 -4.44
C ALA A 108 -10.71 29.65 -4.34
N ILE A 109 -9.89 29.64 -5.40
CA ILE A 109 -8.62 30.38 -5.47
C ILE A 109 -8.88 31.89 -5.34
N LYS A 110 -9.85 32.44 -6.08
CA LYS A 110 -10.19 33.87 -6.02
C LYS A 110 -10.73 34.28 -4.65
N ALA A 111 -11.60 33.46 -4.07
CA ALA A 111 -12.16 33.71 -2.73
C ALA A 111 -11.07 33.69 -1.65
N GLU A 112 -10.15 32.72 -1.71
CA GLU A 112 -9.03 32.63 -0.78
C GLU A 112 -8.04 33.79 -0.95
N ALA A 113 -7.76 34.21 -2.19
CA ALA A 113 -6.93 35.39 -2.47
C ALA A 113 -7.55 36.67 -1.88
N ALA A 114 -8.86 36.86 -2.09
CA ALA A 114 -9.59 38.00 -1.52
C ALA A 114 -9.60 37.98 0.03
N ARG A 115 -9.76 36.79 0.64
CA ARG A 115 -9.79 36.62 2.10
C ARG A 115 -8.43 36.86 2.76
N THR A 116 -7.35 36.42 2.11
CA THR A 116 -5.98 36.48 2.67
C THR A 116 -5.21 37.71 2.25
N GLY A 117 -5.69 38.47 1.25
CA GLY A 117 -4.99 39.62 0.66
C GLY A 117 -3.76 39.22 -0.16
N LYS A 118 -3.59 37.93 -0.45
CA LYS A 118 -2.44 37.41 -1.22
C LYS A 118 -2.69 37.49 -2.73
N PRO A 119 -1.63 37.61 -3.54
CA PRO A 119 -1.75 37.51 -4.99
C PRO A 119 -2.37 36.18 -5.43
N VAL A 120 -3.18 36.21 -6.48
CA VAL A 120 -3.85 35.02 -7.03
C VAL A 120 -2.82 33.97 -7.44
N GLU A 121 -1.65 34.40 -7.94
CA GLU A 121 -0.54 33.52 -8.34
C GLU A 121 -0.01 32.70 -7.15
N GLU A 122 0.09 33.30 -5.96
CA GLU A 122 0.57 32.60 -4.76
C GLU A 122 -0.45 31.54 -4.30
N VAL A 123 -1.74 31.89 -4.34
CA VAL A 123 -2.82 30.96 -3.98
C VAL A 123 -2.94 29.84 -5.01
N SER A 124 -2.76 30.14 -6.29
CA SER A 124 -2.73 29.14 -7.37
C SER A 124 -1.56 28.18 -7.21
N LYS A 125 -0.36 28.68 -6.85
CA LYS A 125 0.79 27.83 -6.53
C LYS A 125 0.48 26.89 -5.36
N ARG A 126 -0.13 27.41 -4.29
CA ARG A 126 -0.60 26.59 -3.16
C ARG A 126 -1.61 25.51 -3.61
N ALA A 127 -2.54 25.84 -4.51
CA ALA A 127 -3.49 24.88 -5.06
C ALA A 127 -2.79 23.75 -5.84
N GLN A 128 -1.77 24.08 -6.63
CA GLN A 128 -0.94 23.09 -7.34
C GLN A 128 -0.16 22.18 -6.38
N GLU A 129 0.39 22.75 -5.30
CA GLU A 129 1.11 21.99 -4.26
C GLU A 129 0.16 21.02 -3.55
N ILE A 130 -1.02 21.48 -3.14
CA ILE A 130 -2.08 20.66 -2.54
C ILE A 130 -2.44 19.50 -3.48
N LEU A 131 -2.69 19.80 -4.75
CA LEU A 131 -3.08 18.78 -5.74
C LEU A 131 -1.95 17.77 -5.99
N THR A 132 -0.70 18.22 -6.06
CA THR A 132 0.46 17.36 -6.25
C THR A 132 0.67 16.42 -5.06
N GLN A 133 0.48 16.94 -3.84
CA GLN A 133 0.58 16.16 -2.61
C GLN A 133 -0.53 15.09 -2.55
N MET A 134 -1.78 15.44 -2.85
CA MET A 134 -2.90 14.48 -2.77
C MET A 134 -2.89 13.44 -3.89
N SER A 135 -2.49 13.80 -5.11
CA SER A 135 -2.75 12.96 -6.28
C SER A 135 -1.77 11.79 -6.42
N GLY A 136 -2.30 10.61 -6.75
CA GLY A 136 -1.49 9.43 -7.09
C GLY A 136 -0.68 9.60 -8.38
N ASP A 137 0.31 8.74 -8.57
CA ASP A 137 1.09 8.62 -9.82
C ASP A 137 1.17 7.16 -10.25
N LEU A 138 0.00 6.59 -10.60
CA LEU A 138 -0.03 5.25 -11.16
C LEU A 138 0.61 5.27 -12.55
N ARG A 139 1.70 4.53 -12.68
CA ARG A 139 2.39 4.33 -13.94
C ARG A 139 2.47 2.85 -14.22
N MET A 140 1.95 2.42 -15.37
CA MET A 140 1.88 1.00 -15.71
C MET A 140 3.23 0.25 -15.61
N PRO A 141 4.39 0.81 -16.03
CA PRO A 141 5.67 0.13 -15.85
C PRO A 141 6.04 -0.11 -14.37
N ILE A 142 5.72 0.86 -13.50
CA ILE A 142 5.98 0.75 -12.07
C ILE A 142 5.01 -0.26 -11.46
N MET A 143 3.72 -0.18 -11.81
CA MET A 143 2.70 -1.12 -11.37
C MET A 143 3.04 -2.58 -11.76
N ARG A 144 3.59 -2.82 -12.95
CA ARG A 144 4.06 -4.17 -13.35
C ARG A 144 5.19 -4.67 -12.44
N THR A 145 6.12 -3.78 -12.09
CA THR A 145 7.22 -4.08 -11.17
C THR A 145 6.70 -4.35 -9.76
N GLU A 146 5.75 -3.54 -9.30
CA GLU A 146 5.08 -3.74 -8.01
C GLU A 146 4.29 -5.05 -7.99
N ALA A 147 3.54 -5.39 -9.04
CA ALA A 147 2.80 -6.65 -9.11
C ALA A 147 3.73 -7.87 -9.07
N TRP A 148 4.90 -7.80 -9.72
CA TRP A 148 5.94 -8.82 -9.61
C TRP A 148 6.46 -8.93 -8.17
N PHE A 149 6.74 -7.80 -7.52
CA PHE A 149 7.22 -7.75 -6.15
C PHE A 149 6.17 -8.31 -5.17
N TRP A 150 4.93 -7.82 -5.26
CA TRP A 150 3.80 -8.26 -4.46
C TRP A 150 3.52 -9.74 -4.63
N ARG A 151 3.63 -10.28 -5.84
CA ARG A 151 3.51 -11.73 -6.06
C ARG A 151 4.52 -12.52 -5.24
N LYS A 152 5.76 -12.04 -5.11
CA LYS A 152 6.78 -12.70 -4.26
C LYS A 152 6.49 -12.56 -2.79
N ILE A 153 6.09 -11.36 -2.36
CA ILE A 153 5.70 -11.08 -0.98
C ILE A 153 4.52 -11.99 -0.59
N TYR A 154 3.44 -11.99 -1.36
CA TYR A 154 2.25 -12.79 -1.04
C TYR A 154 2.53 -14.29 -1.00
N ARG A 155 3.42 -14.81 -1.87
CA ARG A 155 3.88 -16.21 -1.78
C ARG A 155 4.59 -16.54 -0.48
N ASN A 156 5.25 -15.56 0.13
CA ASN A 156 6.00 -15.76 1.36
C ASN A 156 5.15 -15.52 2.62
N PHE A 157 4.20 -14.57 2.57
CA PHE A 157 3.36 -14.21 3.72
C PHE A 157 2.11 -15.08 3.83
N TYR A 158 1.50 -15.45 2.72
CA TYR A 158 0.27 -16.22 2.70
C TYR A 158 0.52 -17.61 2.18
N ASN A 159 0.12 -18.62 2.96
CA ASN A 159 0.06 -20.00 2.48
C ASN A 159 -0.89 -20.09 1.27
N GLN A 160 -1.96 -19.29 1.29
CA GLN A 160 -3.04 -19.33 0.31
C GLN A 160 -3.81 -18.02 0.26
N ILE A 161 -4.29 -17.64 -0.93
CA ILE A 161 -5.24 -16.54 -1.13
C ILE A 161 -6.46 -17.11 -1.83
N LEU A 162 -7.58 -17.18 -1.10
CA LEU A 162 -8.86 -17.63 -1.64
C LEU A 162 -9.54 -16.48 -2.38
N VAL A 163 -9.84 -16.68 -3.66
CA VAL A 163 -10.51 -15.70 -4.50
C VAL A 163 -11.78 -16.31 -5.08
N ASP A 164 -12.92 -15.64 -4.90
CA ASP A 164 -14.14 -15.96 -5.63
C ASP A 164 -14.02 -15.43 -7.07
N GLU A 165 -13.54 -16.29 -7.97
CA GLU A 165 -13.36 -15.93 -9.38
C GLU A 165 -14.69 -15.61 -10.07
N THR A 166 -15.79 -16.24 -9.64
CA THR A 166 -17.12 -16.00 -10.22
C THR A 166 -17.62 -14.61 -9.84
N GLY A 167 -17.48 -14.23 -8.58
CA GLY A 167 -17.75 -12.87 -8.11
C GLY A 167 -16.86 -11.84 -8.80
N LEU A 168 -15.56 -12.14 -8.92
CA LEU A 168 -14.60 -11.21 -9.52
C LEU A 168 -14.84 -10.99 -11.01
N GLN A 169 -15.28 -12.02 -11.74
CA GLN A 169 -15.67 -11.88 -13.14
C GLN A 169 -16.90 -10.98 -13.31
N LYS A 170 -17.90 -11.08 -12.40
CA LYS A 170 -19.04 -10.13 -12.40
C LYS A 170 -18.58 -8.69 -12.15
N VAL A 171 -17.66 -8.49 -11.20
CA VAL A 171 -17.06 -7.18 -10.94
C VAL A 171 -16.37 -6.64 -12.20
N LYS A 172 -15.62 -7.48 -12.90
CA LYS A 172 -14.96 -7.11 -14.18
C LYS A 172 -15.96 -6.66 -15.23
N ASP A 173 -17.07 -7.36 -15.40
CA ASP A 173 -18.08 -7.00 -16.41
C ASP A 173 -18.83 -5.71 -16.06
N ILE A 174 -19.10 -5.48 -14.77
CA ILE A 174 -19.69 -4.22 -14.27
C ILE A 174 -18.71 -3.05 -14.42
N SER A 175 -17.41 -3.29 -14.18
CA SER A 175 -16.37 -2.26 -14.20
C SER A 175 -16.18 -1.59 -15.57
N ARG A 176 -16.60 -2.28 -16.64
CA ARG A 176 -16.59 -1.75 -18.01
C ARG A 176 -17.70 -0.73 -18.28
N LYS A 177 -18.73 -0.68 -17.44
CA LYS A 177 -19.92 0.16 -17.64
C LYS A 177 -20.12 1.19 -16.55
N TYR A 178 -19.70 0.88 -15.33
CA TYR A 178 -19.97 1.71 -14.14
C TYR A 178 -18.72 1.86 -13.27
N PRO A 179 -18.55 3.00 -12.59
CA PRO A 179 -17.52 3.14 -11.57
C PRO A 179 -17.81 2.19 -10.40
N ILE A 180 -16.77 1.56 -9.86
CA ILE A 180 -16.88 0.61 -8.74
C ILE A 180 -16.14 1.18 -7.53
N ILE A 181 -16.83 1.22 -6.40
CA ILE A 181 -16.24 1.53 -5.10
C ILE A 181 -16.03 0.21 -4.36
N VAL A 182 -14.77 -0.11 -4.05
CA VAL A 182 -14.40 -1.31 -3.30
C VAL A 182 -14.22 -0.92 -1.83
N ILE A 183 -14.93 -1.60 -0.93
CA ILE A 183 -14.86 -1.38 0.51
C ILE A 183 -14.29 -2.65 1.16
N PRO A 184 -12.97 -2.73 1.41
CA PRO A 184 -12.39 -3.85 2.13
C PRO A 184 -12.85 -3.87 3.59
N THR A 185 -12.72 -5.02 4.24
CA THR A 185 -12.92 -5.15 5.70
C THR A 185 -11.89 -4.37 6.54
N HIS A 186 -10.86 -3.80 5.89
CA HIS A 186 -9.85 -2.92 6.47
C HIS A 186 -9.15 -3.51 7.70
N ARG A 187 -8.81 -4.80 7.64
CA ARG A 187 -8.08 -5.48 8.73
C ARG A 187 -6.60 -5.13 8.69
N SER A 188 -6.05 -4.89 7.49
CA SER A 188 -4.66 -4.48 7.34
C SER A 188 -4.46 -3.48 6.19
N TYR A 189 -3.36 -2.71 6.24
CA TYR A 189 -2.94 -1.87 5.11
C TYR A 189 -2.52 -2.69 3.87
N VAL A 190 -2.24 -3.99 4.05
CA VAL A 190 -1.93 -4.90 2.95
C VAL A 190 -3.20 -5.22 2.14
N ASP A 191 -4.38 -5.11 2.73
CA ASP A 191 -5.67 -5.42 2.08
C ASP A 191 -5.84 -4.58 0.80
N PHE A 192 -5.49 -3.29 0.84
CA PHE A 192 -5.58 -2.39 -0.32
C PHE A 192 -4.64 -2.81 -1.44
N LEU A 193 -3.42 -3.16 -1.08
CA LEU A 193 -2.39 -3.59 -2.03
C LEU A 193 -2.75 -4.95 -2.63
N LEU A 194 -3.35 -5.83 -1.84
CA LEU A 194 -3.82 -7.14 -2.28
C LEU A 194 -4.98 -7.00 -3.26
N ILE A 195 -5.95 -6.13 -2.98
CA ILE A 195 -7.04 -5.84 -3.91
C ILE A 195 -6.50 -5.25 -5.21
N THR A 196 -5.61 -4.26 -5.14
CA THR A 196 -4.98 -3.68 -6.33
C THR A 196 -4.21 -4.74 -7.12
N TYR A 197 -3.52 -5.66 -6.45
CA TYR A 197 -2.85 -6.81 -7.07
C TYR A 197 -3.84 -7.78 -7.73
N LEU A 198 -4.97 -8.11 -7.10
CA LEU A 198 -5.99 -8.97 -7.67
C LEU A 198 -6.62 -8.31 -8.91
N PHE A 199 -6.91 -7.02 -8.85
CA PHE A 199 -7.46 -6.27 -9.99
C PHE A 199 -6.46 -6.27 -11.16
N PHE A 200 -5.16 -6.10 -10.86
CA PHE A 200 -4.09 -6.26 -11.85
C PHE A 200 -4.05 -7.68 -12.43
N HIS A 201 -4.11 -8.71 -11.57
CA HIS A 201 -4.04 -10.12 -11.98
C HIS A 201 -5.20 -10.53 -12.90
N TYR A 202 -6.41 -10.08 -12.59
CA TYR A 202 -7.64 -10.44 -13.31
C TYR A 202 -8.03 -9.44 -14.42
N TYR A 203 -7.13 -8.50 -14.75
CA TYR A 203 -7.32 -7.53 -15.83
C TYR A 203 -8.56 -6.64 -15.63
N ILE A 204 -8.75 -6.18 -14.39
CA ILE A 204 -9.80 -5.25 -13.99
C ILE A 204 -9.17 -3.85 -13.88
N PRO A 205 -9.89 -2.76 -14.25
CA PRO A 205 -9.40 -1.41 -14.06
C PRO A 205 -8.92 -1.17 -12.63
N LEU A 206 -7.69 -0.69 -12.46
CA LEU A 206 -7.05 -0.61 -11.15
C LEU A 206 -7.77 0.39 -10.24
N PRO A 207 -8.07 0.02 -8.99
CA PRO A 207 -8.77 0.90 -8.07
C PRO A 207 -7.84 2.06 -7.65
N GLN A 208 -8.45 3.17 -7.24
CA GLN A 208 -7.73 4.22 -6.54
C GLN A 208 -7.87 4.01 -5.03
N ILE A 209 -6.78 4.17 -4.30
CA ILE A 209 -6.75 3.92 -2.84
C ILE A 209 -6.88 5.27 -2.13
N ALA A 210 -7.92 5.43 -1.31
CA ALA A 210 -7.98 6.57 -0.39
C ALA A 210 -7.03 6.32 0.79
N ALA A 211 -5.95 7.07 0.87
CA ALA A 211 -4.92 6.94 1.91
C ALA A 211 -4.86 8.19 2.80
N GLY A 212 -4.52 8.03 4.07
CA GLY A 212 -4.25 9.16 4.96
C GLY A 212 -2.94 9.86 4.61
N ASP A 213 -2.85 11.17 4.85
CA ASP A 213 -1.64 11.96 4.63
C ASP A 213 -0.47 11.58 5.57
N ASP A 214 -0.73 10.86 6.66
CA ASP A 214 0.31 10.29 7.53
C ASP A 214 1.33 9.44 6.77
N PHE A 215 0.88 8.75 5.72
CA PHE A 215 1.74 7.91 4.88
C PHE A 215 2.74 8.72 4.05
N LEU A 216 2.50 10.01 3.83
CA LEU A 216 3.39 10.86 3.05
C LEU A 216 4.78 11.00 3.71
N ASN A 217 4.83 10.94 5.04
CA ASN A 217 6.07 11.05 5.82
C ASN A 217 6.94 9.78 5.74
N LEU A 218 6.37 8.64 5.34
CA LEU A 218 7.04 7.35 5.29
C LEU A 218 7.54 7.10 3.86
N LYS A 219 8.77 7.55 3.53
CA LYS A 219 9.30 7.56 2.14
C LYS A 219 9.02 6.29 1.32
N VAL A 220 9.31 5.11 1.87
CA VAL A 220 9.11 3.82 1.18
C VAL A 220 7.62 3.53 0.99
N ILE A 221 6.82 3.75 2.03
CA ILE A 221 5.37 3.50 2.01
C ILE A 221 4.69 4.49 1.07
N ASN A 222 4.98 5.79 1.16
CA ASN A 222 4.50 6.81 0.22
C ASN A 222 4.79 6.42 -1.22
N TRP A 223 6.03 5.98 -1.50
CA TRP A 223 6.41 5.54 -2.84
C TRP A 223 5.52 4.38 -3.32
N ILE A 224 5.35 3.33 -2.52
CA ILE A 224 4.49 2.18 -2.86
C ILE A 224 3.05 2.64 -3.10
N PHE A 225 2.44 3.33 -2.13
CA PHE A 225 1.02 3.71 -2.22
C PHE A 225 0.76 4.65 -3.40
N ARG A 226 1.63 5.64 -3.61
CA ARG A 226 1.48 6.61 -4.71
C ARG A 226 1.51 5.94 -6.07
N HIS A 227 2.38 4.96 -6.26
CA HIS A 227 2.50 4.22 -7.51
C HIS A 227 1.48 3.09 -7.65
N SER A 228 0.91 2.60 -6.56
CA SER A 228 -0.27 1.71 -6.55
C SER A 228 -1.59 2.46 -6.77
N GLY A 229 -1.55 3.77 -7.05
CA GLY A 229 -2.73 4.57 -7.38
C GLY A 229 -3.44 5.18 -6.16
N ALA A 230 -2.76 5.32 -5.03
CA ALA A 230 -3.31 5.98 -3.86
C ALA A 230 -3.37 7.50 -4.05
N PHE A 231 -4.48 8.10 -3.61
CA PHE A 231 -4.58 9.53 -3.36
C PHE A 231 -4.65 9.79 -1.85
N PHE A 232 -4.03 10.89 -1.41
CA PHE A 232 -3.80 11.19 -0.01
C PHE A 232 -4.77 12.27 0.48
N MET A 233 -5.50 11.96 1.54
CA MET A 233 -6.42 12.87 2.20
C MET A 233 -5.98 13.19 3.62
N ARG A 234 -6.22 14.43 4.04
CA ARG A 234 -5.99 14.85 5.43
C ARG A 234 -7.04 14.22 6.34
N ARG A 235 -6.67 13.84 7.56
CA ARG A 235 -7.62 13.34 8.59
C ARG A 235 -8.75 14.33 8.91
N GLY A 236 -8.50 15.62 8.74
CA GLY A 236 -9.49 16.68 8.90
C GLY A 236 -9.23 17.81 7.92
N PHE A 237 -10.31 18.36 7.35
CA PHE A 237 -10.20 19.42 6.35
C PHE A 237 -10.07 20.81 6.97
N GLY A 238 -10.44 20.95 8.26
CA GLY A 238 -10.36 22.22 9.00
C GLY A 238 -11.12 23.36 8.30
N ASN A 239 -10.64 24.59 8.47
CA ASN A 239 -11.11 25.79 7.76
C ASN A 239 -10.29 26.06 6.48
N ASP A 240 -9.96 25.02 5.72
CA ASP A 240 -9.23 25.13 4.45
C ASP A 240 -10.19 24.91 3.27
N ASP A 241 -10.96 25.94 2.93
CA ASP A 241 -11.96 25.90 1.85
C ASP A 241 -11.34 25.64 0.48
N LEU A 242 -10.10 26.10 0.28
CA LEU A 242 -9.32 25.82 -0.92
C LEU A 242 -9.02 24.32 -1.03
N TYR A 243 -8.50 23.71 0.03
CA TYR A 243 -8.26 22.27 0.07
C TYR A 243 -9.55 21.48 -0.16
N ARG A 244 -10.65 21.85 0.51
CA ARG A 244 -11.94 21.18 0.37
C ARG A 244 -12.47 21.22 -1.05
N SER A 245 -12.33 22.37 -1.72
CA SER A 245 -12.76 22.55 -3.11
C SER A 245 -11.93 21.70 -4.07
N ILE A 246 -10.61 21.71 -3.93
CA ILE A 246 -9.70 20.90 -4.76
C ILE A 246 -9.96 19.40 -4.54
N PHE A 247 -10.07 18.96 -3.28
CA PHE A 247 -10.31 17.55 -2.97
C PHE A 247 -11.66 17.07 -3.50
N SER A 248 -12.72 17.87 -3.33
CA SER A 248 -14.05 17.52 -3.82
C SER A 248 -14.07 17.41 -5.35
N GLU A 249 -13.40 18.32 -6.04
CA GLU A 249 -13.28 18.29 -7.51
C GLU A 249 -12.43 17.10 -7.99
N TYR A 250 -11.39 16.72 -7.24
CA TYR A 250 -10.51 15.60 -7.61
C TYR A 250 -11.19 14.24 -7.49
N VAL A 251 -12.10 14.08 -6.52
CA VAL A 251 -12.81 12.81 -6.25
C VAL A 251 -14.04 12.63 -7.14
N GLN A 252 -14.59 13.73 -7.65
CA GLN A 252 -15.80 13.75 -8.48
C GLN A 252 -15.53 13.31 -9.91
#